data_AF-A0A1F2XFX3-F1
#
_entry.id   AF-A0A1F2XFX3-F1
#
_cell.length_a   1.000
_cell.length_b   1.000
_cell.length_c   1.000
_cell.angle_alpha   90.00
_cell.angle_beta   90.00
_cell.angle_gamma   90.00
#
_symmetry.space_group_name_H-M   'P 1'
#
loop_
_entity.id
_entity.type
_entity.pdbx_description
1 polymer ?
#
loop_
_entity_poly.entity_id
_entity_poly.type
_entity_poly.pdbx_seq_one_letter_code
_entity_poly.pdbx_strand_id
1 'polypeptide(L)'
;MLCHGGICQSVTHGVPLVVSYEKEGQPCIKGALLVHLEPSQRACPEARLTLDWYDIWKAGGYALWLNEKGQHLEKVREHQGLRPWTGKAIHKRDRP
;
A
#
# COMPACT_ATOMS: atom_id res chain seq x y z
N MET A 1 -10.39 -16.07 3.08
CA MET A 1 -9.01 -15.63 3.40
C MET A 1 -8.33 -16.75 4.18
N LEU A 2 -7.15 -17.17 3.74
CA LEU A 2 -6.33 -18.20 4.40
C LEU A 2 -5.13 -17.53 5.04
N CYS A 3 -4.87 -17.81 6.32
CA CYS A 3 -3.77 -17.20 7.06
C CYS A 3 -2.82 -18.28 7.59
N HIS A 4 -1.53 -18.10 7.35
CA HIS A 4 -0.47 -18.96 7.86
C HIS A 4 0.81 -18.15 8.08
N GLY A 5 1.45 -18.30 9.24
CA GLY A 5 2.74 -17.67 9.55
C GLY A 5 2.76 -16.17 9.24
N GLY A 6 1.85 -15.40 9.83
CA GLY A 6 1.81 -13.94 9.66
C GLY A 6 1.45 -13.46 8.25
N ILE A 7 1.01 -14.34 7.34
CA ILE A 7 0.59 -13.98 5.99
C ILE A 7 -0.84 -14.45 5.77
N CYS A 8 -1.71 -13.52 5.42
CA CYS A 8 -3.10 -13.77 5.05
C CYS A 8 -3.29 -13.52 3.55
N GLN A 9 -3.88 -14.48 2.85
CA GLN A 9 -4.11 -14.41 1.41
C GLN A 9 -5.59 -14.60 1.09
N SER A 10 -6.06 -13.87 0.09
CA SER A 10 -7.39 -14.04 -0.49
C SER A 10 -7.36 -13.67 -1.97
N VAL A 11 -8.39 -14.05 -2.70
CA VAL A 11 -8.62 -13.57 -4.06
C VAL A 11 -9.98 -12.87 -4.05
N THR A 12 -10.01 -11.64 -4.56
CA THR A 12 -11.23 -10.82 -4.62
C THR A 12 -11.33 -10.25 -6.03
N HIS A 13 -12.44 -10.50 -6.74
CA HIS A 13 -12.62 -10.11 -8.14
C HIS A 13 -11.45 -10.50 -9.06
N GLY A 14 -10.86 -11.67 -8.83
CA GLY A 14 -9.71 -12.18 -9.60
C GLY A 14 -8.36 -11.54 -9.27
N VAL A 15 -8.31 -10.62 -8.30
CA VAL A 15 -7.07 -9.98 -7.84
C VAL A 15 -6.59 -10.63 -6.54
N PRO A 16 -5.34 -11.14 -6.47
CA PRO A 16 -4.77 -11.62 -5.22
C PRO A 16 -4.58 -10.46 -4.24
N LEU A 17 -5.09 -10.62 -3.03
CA LEU A 17 -4.85 -9.73 -1.89
C LEU A 17 -4.02 -10.49 -0.86
N VAL A 18 -2.88 -9.91 -0.51
CA VAL A 18 -1.97 -10.45 0.50
C VAL A 18 -1.75 -9.41 1.58
N VAL A 19 -2.07 -9.79 2.82
CA VAL A 19 -1.81 -9.00 4.02
C VAL A 19 -0.71 -9.71 4.80
N SER A 20 0.38 -9.02 5.13
CA SER A 20 1.53 -9.58 5.82
C SER A 20 1.86 -8.79 7.08
N TYR A 21 2.07 -9.52 8.16
CA TYR A 21 2.54 -9.04 9.46
C TYR A 21 4.04 -9.29 9.64
N GLU A 22 4.65 -10.05 8.73
CA GLU A 22 6.07 -10.38 8.79
C GLU A 22 6.97 -9.17 8.53
N LYS A 23 7.98 -9.02 9.39
CA LYS A 23 9.02 -8.00 9.24
C LYS A 23 10.01 -8.37 8.14
N GLU A 24 10.30 -9.66 7.98
CA GLU A 24 11.26 -10.19 7.01
C GLU A 24 10.59 -11.18 6.06
N GLY A 25 11.17 -11.37 4.88
CA GLY A 25 10.65 -12.35 3.92
C GLY A 25 9.26 -12.02 3.35
N GLN A 26 8.91 -10.73 3.35
CA GLN A 26 7.62 -10.26 2.84
C GLN A 26 7.37 -10.75 1.39
N PRO A 27 6.15 -11.25 1.10
CA PRO A 27 5.82 -11.84 -0.19
C PRO A 27 5.83 -10.78 -1.29
N CYS A 28 6.41 -11.12 -2.45
CA CYS A 28 6.32 -10.33 -3.67
C CYS A 28 5.64 -11.18 -4.74
N ILE A 29 4.37 -10.88 -5.03
CA ILE A 29 3.52 -11.66 -5.93
C ILE A 29 3.07 -10.77 -7.08
N LYS A 30 3.30 -11.25 -8.31
CA LYS A 30 2.90 -10.57 -9.53
C LYS A 30 1.40 -10.33 -9.60
N GLY A 31 1.01 -9.09 -9.90
CA GLY A 31 -0.38 -8.68 -10.05
C GLY A 31 -1.18 -8.60 -8.73
N ALA A 32 -0.54 -8.89 -7.60
CA ALA A 32 -1.20 -8.85 -6.30
C ALA A 32 -1.28 -7.44 -5.72
N LEU A 33 -2.23 -7.26 -4.82
CA LEU A 33 -2.32 -6.18 -3.86
C LEU A 33 -1.62 -6.63 -2.58
N LEU A 34 -0.52 -5.98 -2.25
CA LEU A 34 0.29 -6.28 -1.08
C LEU A 34 0.02 -5.21 0.00
N VAL A 35 -0.35 -5.65 1.20
CA VAL A 35 -0.49 -4.81 2.38
C VAL A 35 0.45 -5.34 3.45
N HIS A 36 1.55 -4.63 3.70
CA HIS A 36 2.53 -4.95 4.73
C HIS A 36 2.29 -4.06 5.95
N LEU A 37 2.14 -4.66 7.13
CA LEU A 37 2.03 -3.89 8.38
C LEU A 37 3.39 -3.49 8.96
N GLU A 38 4.47 -4.02 8.38
CA GLU A 38 5.86 -3.64 8.60
C GLU A 38 6.39 -2.92 7.36
N PRO A 39 7.45 -2.09 7.47
CA PRO A 39 8.08 -1.46 6.31
C PRO A 39 8.48 -2.46 5.23
N SER A 40 8.26 -2.13 3.96
CA SER A 40 8.70 -2.99 2.86
C SER A 40 10.23 -3.05 2.82
N GLN A 41 10.79 -4.26 2.86
CA GLN A 41 12.25 -4.42 2.77
C GLN A 41 12.79 -4.18 1.36
N ARG A 42 11.97 -4.49 0.35
CA ARG A 42 12.29 -4.37 -1.07
C ARG A 42 11.06 -3.94 -1.85
N ALA A 43 11.26 -3.19 -2.92
CA ALA A 43 10.18 -2.93 -3.87
C ALA A 43 9.75 -4.25 -4.52
N CYS A 44 8.45 -4.38 -4.79
CA CYS A 44 7.88 -5.45 -5.61
C CYS A 44 7.29 -4.85 -6.90
N PRO A 45 8.11 -4.63 -7.96
CA PRO A 45 7.65 -3.91 -9.15
C PRO A 45 6.55 -4.63 -9.93
N GLU A 46 6.47 -5.96 -9.78
CA GLU A 46 5.44 -6.77 -10.42
C GLU A 46 4.10 -6.76 -9.67
N ALA A 47 4.05 -6.24 -8.43
CA ALA A 47 2.80 -6.08 -7.71
C ALA A 47 1.96 -4.97 -8.34
N ARG A 48 0.64 -5.11 -8.23
CA ARG A 48 -0.30 -4.11 -8.73
C ARG A 48 -0.34 -2.87 -7.82
N LEU A 49 -0.19 -3.10 -6.52
CA LEU A 49 -0.05 -2.06 -5.48
C LEU A 49 0.66 -2.69 -4.29
N THR A 50 1.58 -1.95 -3.68
CA THR A 50 2.13 -2.26 -2.36
C THR A 50 1.79 -1.10 -1.45
N LEU A 51 1.16 -1.39 -0.32
CA LEU A 51 0.97 -0.46 0.79
C LEU A 51 1.73 -0.99 1.98
N ASP A 52 2.54 -0.15 2.60
CA ASP A 52 3.24 -0.51 3.81
C ASP A 52 3.06 0.47 4.96
N TRP A 53 3.74 0.20 6.07
CA TRP A 53 3.71 1.06 7.25
C TRP A 53 4.16 2.50 6.96
N TYR A 54 5.14 2.70 6.07
CA TYR A 54 5.58 4.04 5.71
C TYR A 54 4.55 4.80 4.87
N ASP A 55 3.79 4.11 4.02
CA ASP A 55 2.69 4.73 3.29
C ASP A 55 1.65 5.30 4.25
N ILE A 56 1.24 4.51 5.24
CA ILE A 56 0.30 4.94 6.28
C ILE A 56 0.86 6.13 7.06
N TRP A 57 2.13 6.09 7.46
CA TRP A 57 2.77 7.22 8.15
C TRP A 57 2.81 8.50 7.30
N LYS A 58 3.04 8.39 5.98
CA LYS A 58 3.15 9.53 5.06
C LYS A 58 1.81 10.14 4.64
N ALA A 59 0.75 9.33 4.57
CA ALA A 59 -0.53 9.76 4.01
C ALA A 59 -1.75 9.55 4.93
N GLY A 60 -1.54 9.03 6.13
CA GLY A 60 -2.61 8.70 7.09
C GLY A 60 -3.33 7.40 6.71
N GLY A 61 -4.61 7.31 7.06
CA GLY A 61 -5.43 6.15 6.70
C GLY A 61 -5.62 6.00 5.19
N TYR A 62 -5.82 4.76 4.76
CA TYR A 62 -6.15 4.40 3.39
C TYR A 62 -7.48 3.65 3.38
N ALA A 63 -8.29 3.91 2.36
CA ALA A 63 -9.47 3.12 2.05
C ALA A 63 -9.25 2.48 0.67
N LEU A 64 -9.37 1.15 0.62
CA LEU A 64 -9.17 0.36 -0.59
C LEU A 64 -10.45 -0.40 -0.90
N TRP A 65 -11.03 -0.13 -2.07
CA TRP A 65 -12.18 -0.86 -2.59
C TRP A 65 -11.73 -1.72 -3.76
N LEU A 66 -12.19 -2.96 -3.76
CA LEU A 66 -11.98 -3.93 -4.83
C LEU A 66 -13.33 -4.23 -5.45
N ASN A 67 -13.46 -3.98 -6.75
CA ASN A 67 -14.67 -4.28 -7.51
C ASN A 67 -14.30 -4.88 -8.87
N GLU A 68 -15.31 -5.27 -9.63
CA GLU A 68 -15.14 -5.88 -10.96
C GLU A 68 -14.43 -4.97 -11.98
N LYS A 69 -14.48 -3.64 -11.77
CA LYS A 69 -13.84 -2.64 -12.63
C LYS A 69 -12.38 -2.38 -12.24
N GLY A 70 -11.92 -2.89 -11.10
CA GLY A 70 -10.54 -2.76 -10.62
C GLY A 70 -10.46 -2.35 -9.15
N GLN A 71 -9.38 -1.64 -8.82
CA GLN A 71 -9.13 -1.12 -7.47
C GLN A 71 -9.38 0.39 -7.44
N HIS A 72 -10.02 0.87 -6.38
CA HIS A 72 -10.11 2.30 -6.05
C HIS A 72 -9.42 2.51 -4.71
N LEU A 73 -8.59 3.55 -4.62
CA LEU A 73 -7.81 3.85 -3.42
C LEU A 73 -7.99 5.32 -3.07
N GLU A 74 -8.38 5.58 -1.83
CA GLU A 74 -8.40 6.93 -1.26
C GLU A 74 -7.47 7.01 -0.06
N LYS A 75 -6.88 8.19 0.12
CA LYS A 75 -5.93 8.46 1.18
C LYS A 75 -6.44 9.63 2.01
N VAL A 76 -6.36 9.54 3.33
CA VAL A 76 -6.78 10.64 4.20
C VAL A 76 -6.07 11.94 3.79
N ARG A 77 -4.79 11.88 3.39
CA ARG A 77 -3.99 13.00 2.88
C ARG A 77 -4.67 13.85 1.80
N GLU A 78 -5.51 13.25 0.95
CA GLU A 78 -6.19 13.96 -0.15
C GLU A 78 -7.34 14.85 0.37
N HIS A 79 -7.82 14.61 1.59
CA HIS A 79 -8.96 15.30 2.19
C HIS A 79 -8.58 16.26 3.34
N GLN A 80 -7.32 16.30 3.78
CA GLN A 80 -6.92 17.07 4.99
C GLN A 80 -6.68 18.58 4.74
N GLY A 81 -6.80 19.03 3.49
CA GLY A 81 -6.43 20.38 3.07
C GLY A 81 -4.92 20.63 3.04
N LEU A 82 -4.54 21.88 2.82
CA LEU A 82 -3.14 22.31 2.73
C LEU A 82 -2.60 22.70 4.11
N ARG A 83 -2.05 21.75 4.87
CA ARG A 83 -1.44 22.05 6.17
C ARG A 83 0.03 22.45 6.02
N PRO A 84 0.50 23.56 6.63
CA PRO A 84 1.86 24.08 6.45
C PRO A 84 3.00 23.10 6.79
N TRP A 85 2.77 22.17 7.72
CA TRP A 85 3.74 21.14 8.11
C TRP A 85 3.69 19.86 7.25
N THR A 86 2.81 19.80 6.26
CA THR A 86 2.77 18.64 5.33
C THR A 86 3.91 18.78 4.34
N GLY A 87 4.92 17.91 4.45
CA GLY A 87 6.03 17.88 3.49
C GLY A 87 5.51 17.71 2.06
N LYS A 88 5.66 18.74 1.23
CA LYS A 88 5.42 18.63 -0.22
C LYS A 88 6.60 17.86 -0.83
N ALA A 89 6.30 16.92 -1.70
CA ALA A 89 7.33 16.44 -2.63
C ALA A 89 7.68 17.64 -3.52
N ILE A 90 8.79 18.32 -3.22
CA ILE A 90 9.37 19.32 -4.12
C ILE A 90 9.92 18.54 -5.30
N HIS A 91 9.37 18.77 -6.50
CA HIS A 91 9.98 18.19 -7.69
C HIS A 91 11.42 18.68 -7.78
N LYS A 92 12.32 17.84 -8.28
CA LYS A 92 13.76 18.13 -8.32
C LYS A 92 14.07 19.46 -9.03
N ARG A 93 13.24 19.87 -10.00
CA ARG A 93 13.31 21.15 -10.73
C ARG A 93 12.91 22.38 -9.91
N ASP A 94 12.14 22.19 -8.83
CA ASP A 94 11.57 23.23 -7.98
C ASP A 94 12.30 23.34 -6.63
N ARG A 95 13.48 22.70 -6.50
CA ARG A 95 14.32 22.79 -5.31
C ARG A 95 15.21 24.03 -5.43
N PRO A 96 15.27 24.91 -4.41
CA PRO A 96 16.13 26.09 -4.41
C PRO A 96 17.62 25.72 -4.40
#